data_AF-A0A6P1DR31-F1
#
_entry.id   AF-A0A6P1DR31-F1
#
_cell.length_a   1.000
_cell.length_b   1.000
_cell.length_c   1.000
_cell.angle_alpha   90.00
_cell.angle_beta   90.00
_cell.angle_gamma   90.00
#
_symmetry.space_group_name_H-M   'P 1'
#
loop_
_entity.id
_entity.type
_entity.pdbx_description
1 polymer ?
#
loop_
_entity_poly.entity_id
_entity_poly.type
_entity_poly.pdbx_seq_one_letter_code
_entity_poly.pdbx_strand_id
1 'polypeptide(L)'
;MRHTRLARTQGRVALVVVPWLAAFWLPLAALSEDSPREREEAVDAEPAPPPQTPDQLHEKIEMLQSRVQGMEGKLRDSALARKTADQARMEAERRLAEGSQALEQMRDELTATHDRQAELEQALSDQRGLVERLAAELEHERKQNAALTARVETLAAQLPHTDGGNLTEEAAKEASAEAFLALKRQIDRPGADAEPTGVKSRAEAEDLLRKRQLKLARVTDALSVYRVRERDNLGLISNRFYGNSNQWRRLFQANRHLLDNPDQLTPGMTIVIP
;
A
#
# COMPACT_ATOMS: atom_id res chain seq x y z
N MET A 1 5.89 -32.88 -13.62
CA MET A 1 6.44 -31.90 -14.57
C MET A 1 6.97 -30.70 -13.79
N ARG A 2 8.28 -30.45 -13.92
CA ARG A 2 9.01 -29.18 -13.75
C ARG A 2 8.63 -28.26 -12.56
N HIS A 3 9.34 -28.43 -11.43
CA HIS A 3 9.56 -27.35 -10.48
C HIS A 3 10.64 -26.40 -11.04
N THR A 4 10.24 -25.17 -11.36
CA THR A 4 11.13 -24.08 -11.80
C THR A 4 11.81 -23.46 -10.58
N ARG A 5 13.15 -23.52 -10.59
CA ARG A 5 14.06 -22.77 -9.71
C ARG A 5 13.96 -21.29 -10.02
N LEU A 6 13.97 -20.43 -8.99
CA LEU A 6 14.50 -19.07 -9.11
C LEU A 6 15.41 -18.77 -7.93
N ALA A 7 16.61 -18.31 -8.30
CA ALA A 7 17.79 -18.17 -7.48
C ALA A 7 17.67 -16.99 -6.51
N ARG A 8 18.11 -17.22 -5.27
CA ARG A 8 18.33 -16.20 -4.26
C ARG A 8 19.77 -15.73 -4.41
N THR A 9 19.99 -14.60 -5.07
CA THR A 9 21.30 -13.95 -5.19
C THR A 9 21.61 -13.21 -3.89
N GLN A 10 22.44 -13.83 -3.04
CA GLN A 10 23.12 -13.12 -1.95
C GLN A 10 24.26 -12.29 -2.53
N GLY A 11 24.14 -10.97 -2.46
CA GLY A 11 25.25 -10.05 -2.72
C GLY A 11 26.23 -10.09 -1.55
N ARG A 12 27.39 -10.71 -1.77
CA ARG A 12 28.57 -10.64 -0.88
C ARG A 12 29.21 -9.26 -1.06
N VAL A 13 29.32 -8.46 0.00
CA VAL A 13 30.30 -7.36 0.06
C VAL A 13 31.56 -7.92 0.71
N ALA A 14 32.51 -8.33 -0.13
CA ALA A 14 33.84 -8.73 0.29
C ALA A 14 34.67 -7.46 0.53
N LEU A 15 35.18 -7.31 1.75
CA LEU A 15 36.10 -6.26 2.15
C LEU A 15 37.48 -6.59 1.56
N VAL A 16 37.78 -6.02 0.39
CA VAL A 16 39.10 -6.16 -0.26
C VAL A 16 39.98 -5.02 0.22
N VAL A 17 40.86 -5.34 1.17
CA VAL A 17 42.02 -4.50 1.51
C VAL A 17 43.04 -4.69 0.38
N VAL A 18 43.24 -3.67 -0.44
CA VAL A 18 44.38 -3.60 -1.38
C VAL A 18 45.47 -2.74 -0.76
N PRO A 19 46.66 -3.29 -0.45
CA PRO A 19 47.83 -2.50 -0.12
C PRO A 19 48.53 -2.09 -1.43
N TRP A 20 48.92 -0.82 -1.54
CA TRP A 20 49.79 -0.38 -2.64
C TRP A 20 51.26 -0.58 -2.26
N LEU A 21 51.85 -1.55 -2.97
CA LEU A 21 53.25 -1.76 -3.37
C LEU A 21 53.95 -0.45 -3.77
N ALA A 22 55.27 -0.29 -3.86
CA ALA A 22 56.48 -1.06 -3.54
C ALA A 22 57.65 -0.15 -3.99
N ALA A 23 58.74 -0.14 -3.24
CA ALA A 23 60.09 0.25 -3.69
C ALA A 23 61.03 0.02 -2.49
N PHE A 24 62.21 -0.55 -2.58
CA PHE A 24 62.99 -1.24 -3.61
C PHE A 24 64.12 -1.93 -2.83
N TRP A 25 64.63 -3.05 -3.33
CA TRP A 25 65.81 -3.78 -2.84
C TRP A 25 67.03 -2.86 -2.55
N LEU A 26 67.90 -3.14 -1.56
CA LEU A 26 68.80 -4.30 -1.47
C LEU A 26 69.32 -4.56 -0.03
N PRO A 27 69.78 -5.79 0.27
CA PRO A 27 70.38 -6.16 1.54
C PRO A 27 71.92 -5.99 1.52
N LEU A 28 72.55 -5.69 2.65
CA LEU A 28 73.95 -6.04 2.84
C LEU A 28 74.28 -6.31 4.31
N ALA A 29 74.85 -7.49 4.50
CA ALA A 29 75.27 -8.08 5.75
C ALA A 29 76.49 -7.37 6.36
N ALA A 30 76.60 -7.54 7.68
CA ALA A 30 77.83 -7.72 8.43
C ALA A 30 78.99 -6.73 8.19
N LEU A 31 79.11 -5.74 9.08
CA LEU A 31 80.40 -5.28 9.61
C LEU A 31 80.16 -4.96 11.10
N SER A 32 80.44 -5.90 11.99
CA SER A 32 81.68 -5.92 12.79
C SER A 32 81.87 -4.62 13.60
N GLU A 33 81.65 -4.73 14.91
CA GLU A 33 82.43 -3.98 15.90
C GLU A 33 83.90 -4.16 15.54
N ASP A 34 84.47 -3.18 14.85
CA ASP A 34 85.91 -3.13 14.61
C ASP A 34 86.38 -1.76 15.07
N SER A 35 86.85 -1.74 16.31
CA SER A 35 87.80 -0.74 16.78
C SER A 35 88.89 -0.55 15.73
N PRO A 36 89.07 0.64 15.15
CA PRO A 36 90.35 0.97 14.58
C PRO A 36 91.30 1.14 15.75
N ARG A 37 92.13 0.11 15.92
CA ARG A 37 93.43 0.20 16.60
C ARG A 37 94.07 1.55 16.26
N GLU A 38 94.58 2.20 17.30
CA GLU A 38 95.70 3.13 17.21
C GLU A 38 96.72 2.55 16.21
N ARG A 39 96.73 3.09 15.00
CA ARG A 39 97.94 3.10 14.19
C ARG A 39 98.63 4.40 14.53
N GLU A 40 99.72 4.26 15.28
CA GLU A 40 100.84 5.19 15.23
C GLU A 40 101.29 5.29 13.76
N GLU A 41 100.65 6.18 12.99
CA GLU A 41 101.30 6.78 11.84
C GLU A 41 102.13 7.94 12.38
N ALA A 42 103.45 7.75 12.32
CA ALA A 42 104.44 8.79 12.50
C ALA A 42 104.11 9.94 11.55
N VAL A 43 103.47 10.98 12.09
CA VAL A 43 103.53 12.32 11.51
C VAL A 43 104.91 12.83 11.87
N ASP A 44 105.79 12.86 10.87
CA ASP A 44 107.02 13.64 10.90
C ASP A 44 106.77 14.97 11.58
N ALA A 45 107.66 15.34 12.49
CA ALA A 45 107.67 16.65 13.12
C ALA A 45 107.74 17.73 12.02
N GLU A 46 106.57 18.21 11.60
CA GLU A 46 106.42 19.45 10.86
C GLU A 46 107.02 20.55 11.74
N PRO A 47 108.00 21.33 11.24
CA PRO A 47 108.75 22.25 12.07
C PRO A 47 107.78 23.24 12.74
N ALA A 48 108.01 23.50 14.03
CA ALA A 48 107.29 24.55 14.74
C ALA A 48 107.24 25.82 13.86
N PRO A 49 106.05 26.37 13.57
CA PRO A 49 105.96 27.53 12.70
C PRO A 49 106.82 28.66 13.30
N PRO A 50 107.57 29.42 12.49
CA PRO A 50 108.44 30.48 12.98
C PRO A 50 107.63 31.49 13.82
N PRO A 51 108.24 32.18 14.81
CA PRO A 51 107.54 33.13 15.65
C PRO A 51 106.89 34.19 14.76
N GLN A 52 105.56 34.18 14.68
CA GLN A 52 104.79 35.09 13.84
C GLN A 52 105.07 36.52 14.26
N THR A 53 105.35 37.41 13.30
CA THR A 53 105.54 38.83 13.61
C THR A 53 104.22 39.45 14.07
N PRO A 54 104.25 40.50 14.91
CA PRO A 54 103.03 41.15 15.39
C PRO A 54 102.05 41.53 14.27
N ASP A 55 102.54 41.97 13.11
CA ASP A 55 101.70 42.35 11.97
C ASP A 55 100.99 41.17 11.31
N GLN A 56 101.65 40.00 11.18
CA GLN A 56 101.04 38.78 10.65
C GLN A 56 99.94 38.22 11.56
N LEU A 57 100.11 38.38 12.87
CA LEU A 57 99.08 38.03 13.85
C LEU A 57 97.88 38.97 13.74
N HIS A 58 98.09 40.28 13.52
CA HIS A 58 97.00 41.24 13.34
C HIS A 58 96.16 40.97 12.07
N GLU A 59 96.80 40.73 10.92
CA GLU A 59 96.09 40.45 9.66
C GLU A 59 95.28 39.14 9.76
N LYS A 60 95.84 38.12 10.42
CA LYS A 60 95.14 36.85 10.67
C LYS A 60 93.97 37.00 11.64
N ILE A 61 94.11 37.86 12.66
CA ILE A 61 93.02 38.21 13.57
C ILE A 61 91.89 38.93 12.80
N GLU A 62 92.22 39.88 11.92
CA GLU A 62 91.23 40.62 11.14
C GLU A 62 90.48 39.71 10.13
N MET A 63 91.19 38.79 9.46
CA MET A 63 90.56 37.77 8.60
C MET A 63 89.63 36.84 9.40
N LEU A 64 90.06 36.39 10.58
CA LEU A 64 89.23 35.55 11.44
C LEU A 64 88.01 36.32 11.96
N GLN A 65 88.15 37.59 12.32
CA GLN A 65 87.05 38.46 12.74
C GLN A 65 86.02 38.66 11.63
N SER A 66 86.44 38.94 10.40
CA SER A 66 85.51 39.07 9.26
C SER A 66 84.79 37.75 8.95
N ARG A 67 85.49 36.61 9.05
CA ARG A 67 84.89 35.27 8.90
C ARG A 67 83.89 34.96 10.02
N VAL A 68 84.19 35.30 11.26
CA VAL A 68 83.28 35.15 12.41
C VAL A 68 82.04 36.02 12.22
N GLN A 69 82.20 37.30 11.87
CA GLN A 69 81.07 38.18 11.58
C GLN A 69 80.20 37.66 10.42
N GLY A 70 80.82 37.11 9.36
CA GLY A 70 80.09 36.48 8.26
C GLY A 70 79.35 35.20 8.67
N MET A 71 79.93 34.37 9.55
CA MET A 71 79.25 33.20 10.13
C MET A 71 78.09 33.62 11.04
N GLU A 72 78.27 34.65 11.85
CA GLU A 72 77.22 35.23 12.70
C GLU A 72 76.05 35.77 11.88
N GLY A 73 76.31 36.46 10.76
CA GLY A 73 75.28 36.91 9.82
C GLY A 73 74.49 35.73 9.25
N LYS A 74 75.18 34.71 8.73
CA LYS A 74 74.54 33.50 8.19
C LYS A 74 73.75 32.72 9.25
N LEU A 75 74.24 32.68 10.50
CA LEU A 75 73.54 32.06 11.62
C LEU A 75 72.26 32.83 11.99
N ARG A 76 72.31 34.17 11.99
CA ARG A 76 71.13 35.02 12.21
C ARG A 76 70.10 34.83 11.10
N ASP A 77 70.52 34.82 9.84
CA ASP A 77 69.63 34.57 8.69
C ASP A 77 69.00 33.18 8.75
N SER A 78 69.79 32.17 9.13
CA SER A 78 69.30 30.79 9.31
C SER A 78 68.31 30.68 10.47
N ALA A 79 68.54 31.40 11.58
CA ALA A 79 67.64 31.44 12.72
C ALA A 79 66.31 32.14 12.36
N LEU A 80 66.38 33.24 11.60
CA LEU A 80 65.20 33.95 11.10
C LEU A 80 64.40 33.09 10.12
N ALA A 81 65.06 32.39 9.19
CA ALA A 81 64.43 31.46 8.26
C ALA A 81 63.71 30.30 8.98
N ARG A 82 64.34 29.72 10.01
CA ARG A 82 63.71 28.69 10.86
C ARG A 82 62.45 29.23 11.54
N LYS A 83 62.53 30.41 12.17
CA LYS A 83 61.36 31.05 12.80
C LYS A 83 60.21 31.27 11.80
N THR A 84 60.52 31.75 10.59
CA THR A 84 59.48 31.94 9.56
C THR A 84 58.89 30.62 9.07
N ALA A 85 59.72 29.57 8.95
CA ALA A 85 59.25 28.24 8.58
C ALA A 85 58.37 27.63 9.67
N ASP A 86 58.74 27.79 10.95
CA ASP A 86 57.95 27.35 12.09
C ASP A 86 56.60 28.10 12.16
N GLN A 87 56.61 29.41 11.89
CA GLN A 87 55.38 30.21 11.78
C GLN A 87 54.48 29.72 10.65
N ALA A 88 55.02 29.50 9.45
CA ALA A 88 54.27 28.98 8.31
C ALA A 88 53.70 27.58 8.59
N ARG A 89 54.46 26.73 9.29
CA ARG A 89 54.00 25.41 9.71
C ARG A 89 52.84 25.50 10.70
N MET A 90 52.94 26.34 11.73
CA MET A 90 51.85 26.54 12.70
C MET A 90 50.59 27.09 12.03
N GLU A 91 50.73 28.03 11.08
CA GLU A 91 49.59 28.51 10.29
C GLU A 91 48.97 27.40 9.43
N ALA A 92 49.79 26.57 8.80
CA ALA A 92 49.31 25.44 8.01
C ALA A 92 48.58 24.41 8.89
N GLU A 93 49.15 24.06 10.06
CA GLU A 93 48.52 23.16 11.03
C GLU A 93 47.18 23.73 11.54
N ARG A 94 47.11 25.04 11.81
CA ARG A 94 45.87 25.71 12.18
C ARG A 94 44.82 25.65 11.06
N ARG A 95 45.21 25.94 9.81
CA ARG A 95 44.30 25.84 8.65
C ARG A 95 43.79 24.41 8.45
N LEU A 96 44.65 23.41 8.66
CA LEU A 96 44.26 21.99 8.60
C LEU A 96 43.28 21.65 9.73
N ALA A 97 43.51 22.13 10.95
CA ALA A 97 42.59 21.93 12.07
C ALA A 97 41.22 22.57 11.78
N GLU A 98 41.19 23.83 11.35
CA GLU A 98 39.95 24.53 10.96
C GLU A 98 39.22 23.78 9.82
N GLY A 99 39.94 23.31 8.80
CA GLY A 99 39.38 22.51 7.71
C GLY A 99 38.81 21.16 8.18
N SER A 100 39.52 20.46 9.08
CA SER A 100 39.04 19.19 9.64
C SER A 100 37.77 19.36 10.46
N GLN A 101 37.67 20.43 11.26
CA GLN A 101 36.49 20.75 12.03
C GLN A 101 35.29 21.10 11.14
N ALA A 102 35.52 21.86 10.06
CA ALA A 102 34.48 22.16 9.07
C ALA A 102 33.99 20.88 8.36
N LEU A 103 34.89 19.96 8.01
CA LEU A 103 34.53 18.67 7.42
C LEU A 103 33.72 17.79 8.39
N GLU A 104 34.07 17.80 9.68
CA GLU A 104 33.33 17.09 10.71
C GLU A 104 31.91 17.65 10.88
N GLN A 105 31.77 18.97 10.96
CA GLN A 105 30.46 19.65 10.99
C GLN A 105 29.60 19.29 9.77
N MET A 106 30.18 19.36 8.57
CA MET A 106 29.47 19.01 7.33
C MET A 106 29.06 17.53 7.30
N ARG A 107 29.89 16.63 7.84
CA ARG A 107 29.55 15.21 7.97
C ARG A 107 28.37 15.02 8.92
N ASP A 108 28.38 15.69 10.06
CA ASP A 108 27.32 15.59 11.06
C ASP A 108 26.00 16.15 10.51
N GLU A 109 26.04 17.28 9.81
CA GLU A 109 24.89 17.83 9.08
C GLU A 109 24.37 16.84 8.02
N LEU A 110 25.26 16.23 7.23
CA LEU A 110 24.85 15.23 6.24
C LEU A 110 24.16 14.03 6.91
N THR A 111 24.68 13.53 8.03
CA THR A 111 24.03 12.43 8.78
C THR A 111 22.66 12.84 9.29
N ALA A 112 22.52 14.04 9.88
CA ALA A 112 21.23 14.54 10.36
C ALA A 112 20.21 14.71 9.23
N THR A 113 20.64 15.17 8.05
CA THR A 113 19.75 15.27 6.89
C THR A 113 19.33 13.91 6.37
N HIS A 114 20.23 12.91 6.38
CA HIS A 114 19.91 11.56 5.97
C HIS A 114 18.93 10.89 6.92
N ASP A 115 19.12 11.04 8.23
CA ASP A 115 18.21 10.52 9.25
C ASP A 115 16.81 11.16 9.08
N ARG A 116 16.76 12.47 8.86
CA ARG A 116 15.50 13.18 8.59
C ARG A 116 14.82 12.72 7.30
N GLN A 117 15.60 12.40 6.26
CA GLN A 117 15.06 11.81 5.03
C GLN A 117 14.44 10.43 5.30
N ALA A 118 15.13 9.57 6.07
CA ALA A 118 14.61 8.26 6.44
C ALA A 118 13.31 8.35 7.26
N GLU A 119 13.22 9.31 8.19
CA GLU A 119 11.98 9.59 8.95
C GLU A 119 10.82 9.98 8.03
N LEU A 120 11.07 10.87 7.06
CA LEU A 120 10.05 11.29 6.09
C LEU A 120 9.63 10.14 5.17
N GLU A 121 10.56 9.31 4.72
CA GLU A 121 10.24 8.13 3.91
C GLU A 121 9.38 7.14 4.68
N GLN A 122 9.68 6.91 5.95
CA GLN A 122 8.86 6.05 6.82
C GLN A 122 7.45 6.65 7.01
N ALA A 123 7.35 7.95 7.28
CA ALA A 123 6.06 8.63 7.43
C ALA A 123 5.21 8.56 6.14
N LEU A 124 5.84 8.71 4.97
CA LEU A 124 5.16 8.55 3.67
C LEU A 124 4.70 7.10 3.44
N SER A 125 5.50 6.11 3.84
CA SER A 125 5.12 4.71 3.79
C SER A 125 3.89 4.42 4.66
N ASP A 126 3.89 4.93 5.90
CA ASP A 126 2.78 4.77 6.83
C ASP A 126 1.50 5.44 6.30
N GLN A 127 1.62 6.64 5.73
CA GLN A 127 0.52 7.35 5.08
C GLN A 127 -0.03 6.58 3.87
N ARG A 128 0.82 6.00 3.03
CA ARG A 128 0.38 5.13 1.92
C ARG A 128 -0.42 3.94 2.43
N GLY A 129 0.07 3.27 3.49
CA GLY A 129 -0.65 2.17 4.12
C GLY A 129 -1.99 2.57 4.76
N LEU A 130 -2.12 3.81 5.26
CA LEU A 130 -3.41 4.35 5.72
C LEU A 130 -4.36 4.58 4.54
N VAL A 131 -3.89 5.19 3.45
CA VAL A 131 -4.70 5.44 2.24
C VAL A 131 -5.20 4.12 1.65
N GLU A 132 -4.37 3.09 1.56
CA GLU A 132 -4.77 1.76 1.08
C GLU A 132 -5.86 1.13 1.94
N ARG A 133 -5.73 1.22 3.28
CA ARG A 133 -6.76 0.72 4.21
C ARG A 133 -8.09 1.45 4.05
N LEU A 134 -8.06 2.78 4.00
CA LEU A 134 -9.26 3.59 3.81
C LEU A 134 -9.91 3.33 2.45
N ALA A 135 -9.12 3.13 1.40
CA ALA A 135 -9.65 2.77 0.08
C ALA A 135 -10.35 1.40 0.11
N ALA A 136 -9.78 0.41 0.81
CA ALA A 136 -10.40 -0.90 0.97
C ALA A 136 -11.72 -0.83 1.76
N GLU A 137 -11.78 -0.03 2.82
CA GLU A 137 -12.99 0.19 3.63
C GLU A 137 -14.08 0.89 2.81
N LEU A 138 -13.72 1.94 2.07
CA LEU A 138 -14.65 2.66 1.20
C LEU A 138 -15.21 1.77 0.09
N GLU A 139 -14.41 0.88 -0.48
CA GLU A 139 -14.87 -0.10 -1.47
C GLU A 139 -15.80 -1.15 -0.85
N HIS A 140 -15.51 -1.58 0.38
CA HIS A 140 -16.40 -2.47 1.13
C HIS A 140 -17.77 -1.84 1.36
N GLU A 141 -17.80 -0.61 1.87
CA GLU A 141 -19.03 0.16 2.11
C GLU A 141 -19.80 0.41 0.81
N ARG A 142 -19.12 0.71 -0.30
CA ARG A 142 -19.78 0.86 -1.60
C ARG A 142 -20.50 -0.41 -2.03
N LYS A 143 -19.86 -1.58 -1.85
CA LYS A 143 -20.49 -2.88 -2.16
C LYS A 143 -21.69 -3.17 -1.26
N GLN A 144 -21.58 -2.86 0.03
CA GLN A 144 -22.70 -3.00 0.96
C GLN A 144 -23.87 -2.11 0.56
N ASN A 145 -23.61 -0.83 0.27
CA ASN A 145 -24.63 0.11 -0.19
C ASN A 145 -25.28 -0.34 -1.49
N ALA A 146 -24.49 -0.81 -2.47
CA ALA A 146 -25.04 -1.36 -3.72
C ALA A 146 -25.94 -2.58 -3.46
N ALA A 147 -25.55 -3.48 -2.54
CA ALA A 147 -26.36 -4.63 -2.15
C ALA A 147 -27.65 -4.21 -1.44
N LEU A 148 -27.60 -3.21 -0.55
CA LEU A 148 -28.76 -2.65 0.12
C LEU A 148 -29.72 -1.97 -0.89
N THR A 149 -29.19 -1.20 -1.83
CA THR A 149 -30.00 -0.58 -2.91
C THR A 149 -30.70 -1.64 -3.74
N ALA A 150 -29.99 -2.69 -4.19
CA ALA A 150 -30.60 -3.80 -4.91
C ALA A 150 -31.68 -4.53 -4.08
N ARG A 151 -31.46 -4.65 -2.76
CA ARG A 151 -32.45 -5.23 -1.83
C ARG A 151 -33.70 -4.35 -1.74
N VAL A 152 -33.53 -3.03 -1.64
CA VAL A 152 -34.63 -2.06 -1.62
C VAL A 152 -35.41 -2.11 -2.92
N GLU A 153 -34.74 -2.11 -4.08
CA GLU A 153 -35.39 -2.22 -5.40
C GLU A 153 -36.21 -3.52 -5.52
N THR A 154 -35.64 -4.64 -5.07
CA THR A 154 -36.32 -5.94 -5.07
C THR A 154 -37.58 -5.92 -4.19
N LEU A 155 -37.53 -5.25 -3.04
CA LEU A 155 -38.68 -5.12 -2.14
C LEU A 155 -39.73 -4.16 -2.70
N ALA A 156 -39.29 -3.01 -3.24
CA ALA A 156 -40.15 -2.04 -3.90
C ALA A 156 -40.91 -2.66 -5.08
N ALA A 157 -40.28 -3.59 -5.81
CA ALA A 157 -40.93 -4.31 -6.91
C ALA A 157 -42.06 -5.27 -6.49
N GLN A 158 -42.18 -5.55 -5.19
CA GLN A 158 -43.24 -6.40 -4.66
C GLN A 158 -44.39 -5.62 -4.06
N LEU A 159 -44.25 -4.30 -3.93
CA LEU A 159 -45.21 -3.41 -3.30
C LEU A 159 -45.98 -2.62 -4.37
N PRO A 160 -47.28 -2.35 -4.16
CA PRO A 160 -48.04 -1.44 -5.00
C PRO A 160 -47.43 -0.03 -5.05
N HIS A 161 -47.76 0.74 -6.10
CA HIS A 161 -47.37 2.15 -6.19
C HIS A 161 -47.89 3.01 -5.03
N THR A 162 -49.07 2.70 -4.48
CA THR A 162 -49.65 3.41 -3.31
C THR A 162 -48.80 3.27 -2.05
N ASP A 163 -48.03 2.18 -1.95
CA ASP A 163 -47.16 1.86 -0.80
C ASP A 163 -45.69 2.24 -1.08
N GLY A 164 -45.44 3.05 -2.13
CA GLY A 164 -44.09 3.47 -2.54
C GLY A 164 -43.32 2.43 -3.35
N GLY A 165 -44.00 1.39 -3.86
CA GLY A 165 -43.40 0.39 -4.74
C GLY A 165 -43.56 0.68 -6.24
N ASN A 166 -43.21 -0.32 -7.06
CA ASN A 166 -43.37 -0.24 -8.52
C ASN A 166 -44.22 -1.35 -9.14
N LEU A 167 -44.94 -2.13 -8.32
CA LEU A 167 -45.82 -3.19 -8.81
C LEU A 167 -47.05 -2.61 -9.51
N THR A 168 -47.12 -2.82 -10.82
CA THR A 168 -48.29 -2.47 -11.65
C THR A 168 -49.41 -3.51 -11.52
N GLU A 169 -50.65 -3.09 -11.80
CA GLU A 169 -51.82 -3.98 -11.83
C GLU A 169 -51.67 -5.10 -12.87
N GLU A 170 -51.13 -4.79 -14.04
CA GLU A 170 -50.90 -5.74 -15.13
C GLU A 170 -49.93 -6.83 -14.71
N ALA A 171 -48.76 -6.47 -14.18
CA ALA A 171 -47.77 -7.44 -13.68
C ALA A 171 -48.32 -8.30 -12.53
N ALA A 172 -49.16 -7.72 -11.65
CA ALA A 172 -49.81 -8.47 -10.59
C ALA A 172 -50.84 -9.48 -11.14
N LYS A 173 -51.62 -9.10 -12.16
CA LYS A 173 -52.55 -9.99 -12.87
C LYS A 173 -51.81 -11.13 -13.55
N GLU A 174 -50.76 -10.84 -14.31
CA GLU A 174 -49.94 -11.85 -15.00
C GLU A 174 -49.35 -12.87 -14.03
N ALA A 175 -48.69 -12.40 -12.95
CA ALA A 175 -48.11 -13.28 -11.95
C ALA A 175 -49.16 -14.16 -11.24
N SER A 176 -50.38 -13.65 -11.09
CA SER A 176 -51.49 -14.42 -10.52
C SER A 176 -52.08 -15.44 -11.50
N ALA A 177 -52.13 -15.11 -12.80
CA ALA A 177 -52.54 -16.04 -13.86
C ALA A 177 -51.54 -17.19 -14.01
N GLU A 178 -50.23 -16.91 -13.94
CA GLU A 178 -49.18 -17.92 -13.94
C GLU A 178 -49.32 -18.88 -12.74
N ALA A 179 -49.52 -18.35 -11.54
CA ALA A 179 -49.76 -19.15 -10.35
C ALA A 179 -51.04 -20.00 -10.45
N PHE A 180 -52.08 -19.49 -11.11
CA PHE A 180 -53.29 -20.25 -11.37
C PHE A 180 -53.06 -21.39 -12.38
N LEU A 181 -52.28 -21.17 -13.43
CA LEU A 181 -51.86 -22.24 -14.35
C LEU A 181 -51.07 -23.32 -13.62
N ALA A 182 -50.17 -22.95 -12.70
CA ALA A 182 -49.45 -23.91 -11.87
C ALA A 182 -50.41 -24.74 -10.99
N LEU A 183 -51.41 -24.10 -10.38
CA LEU A 183 -52.47 -24.80 -9.65
C LEU A 183 -53.26 -25.76 -10.54
N LYS A 184 -53.66 -25.33 -11.72
CA LYS A 184 -54.39 -26.17 -12.68
C LYS A 184 -53.58 -27.40 -13.05
N ARG A 185 -52.28 -27.24 -13.33
CA ARG A 185 -51.37 -28.37 -13.59
C ARG A 185 -51.30 -29.35 -12.41
N GLN A 186 -51.23 -28.86 -11.17
CA GLN A 186 -51.21 -29.73 -9.99
C GLN A 186 -52.54 -30.48 -9.77
N ILE A 187 -53.67 -29.89 -10.17
CA ILE A 187 -54.98 -30.55 -10.14
C ILE A 187 -55.06 -31.63 -11.22
N ASP A 188 -54.61 -31.34 -12.43
CA ASP A 188 -54.64 -32.26 -13.57
C ASP A 188 -53.62 -33.41 -13.41
N ARG A 189 -52.42 -33.09 -12.91
CA ARG A 189 -51.32 -34.04 -12.68
C ARG A 189 -50.62 -33.73 -11.34
N PRO A 190 -51.09 -34.34 -10.23
CA PRO A 190 -50.50 -34.13 -8.91
C PRO A 190 -49.03 -34.56 -8.87
N GLY A 191 -48.17 -33.71 -8.30
CA GLY A 191 -46.74 -34.02 -8.09
C GLY A 191 -45.86 -33.82 -9.33
N ALA A 192 -46.39 -33.27 -10.43
CA ALA A 192 -45.56 -32.79 -11.52
C ALA A 192 -44.83 -31.50 -11.11
N ASP A 193 -43.55 -31.37 -11.42
CA ASP A 193 -42.83 -30.12 -11.20
C ASP A 193 -43.42 -29.03 -12.11
N ALA A 194 -44.01 -28.00 -11.50
CA ALA A 194 -44.59 -26.87 -12.22
C ALA A 194 -43.52 -25.80 -12.47
N GLU A 195 -42.67 -26.02 -13.48
CA GLU A 195 -41.74 -25.00 -13.98
C GLU A 195 -42.50 -23.88 -14.71
N PRO A 196 -42.18 -22.59 -14.49
CA PRO A 196 -41.03 -22.06 -13.73
C PRO A 196 -41.33 -21.70 -12.26
N THR A 197 -42.56 -21.94 -11.78
CA THR A 197 -42.96 -21.60 -10.40
C THR A 197 -42.33 -22.48 -9.31
N GLY A 198 -41.74 -23.63 -9.68
CA GLY A 198 -41.07 -24.56 -8.75
C GLY A 198 -41.99 -25.26 -7.75
N VAL A 199 -43.30 -25.19 -7.98
CA VAL A 199 -44.34 -25.74 -7.09
C VAL A 199 -44.38 -27.26 -7.24
N LYS A 200 -44.33 -27.97 -6.11
CA LYS A 200 -44.25 -29.44 -6.07
C LYS A 200 -45.54 -30.11 -5.59
N SER A 201 -46.42 -29.34 -4.95
CA SER A 201 -47.68 -29.85 -4.42
C SER A 201 -48.86 -28.93 -4.72
N ARG A 202 -50.07 -29.49 -4.70
CA ARG A 202 -51.30 -28.70 -4.83
C ARG A 202 -51.42 -27.63 -3.75
N ALA A 203 -51.08 -27.97 -2.50
CA ALA A 203 -51.15 -27.03 -1.38
C ALA A 203 -50.21 -25.83 -1.59
N GLU A 204 -48.98 -26.07 -2.05
CA GLU A 204 -48.04 -25.01 -2.43
C GLU A 204 -48.58 -24.14 -3.57
N ALA A 205 -49.26 -24.73 -4.56
CA ALA A 205 -49.86 -24.00 -5.67
C ALA A 205 -51.01 -23.09 -5.20
N GLU A 206 -51.87 -23.59 -4.33
CA GLU A 206 -52.97 -22.83 -3.72
C GLU A 206 -52.43 -21.66 -2.90
N ASP A 207 -51.39 -21.89 -2.10
CA ASP A 207 -50.74 -20.85 -1.30
C ASP A 207 -50.02 -19.82 -2.15
N LEU A 208 -49.35 -20.24 -3.24
CA LEU A 208 -48.72 -19.33 -4.20
C LEU A 208 -49.78 -18.43 -4.85
N LEU A 209 -50.86 -19.00 -5.37
CA LEU A 209 -51.95 -18.25 -5.98
C LEU A 209 -52.56 -17.27 -4.97
N ARG A 210 -52.83 -17.72 -3.74
CA ARG A 210 -53.35 -16.86 -2.67
C ARG A 210 -52.43 -15.67 -2.41
N LYS A 211 -51.11 -15.88 -2.32
CA LYS A 211 -50.12 -14.80 -2.15
C LYS A 211 -50.14 -13.80 -3.31
N ARG A 212 -50.25 -14.28 -4.56
CA ARG A 212 -50.32 -13.41 -5.75
C ARG A 212 -51.62 -12.60 -5.77
N GLN A 213 -52.76 -13.22 -5.47
CA GLN A 213 -54.05 -12.54 -5.41
C GLN A 213 -54.11 -11.51 -4.29
N LEU A 214 -53.48 -11.77 -3.14
CA LEU A 214 -53.39 -10.79 -2.06
C LEU A 214 -52.58 -9.56 -2.47
N LYS A 215 -51.51 -9.74 -3.26
CA LYS A 215 -50.75 -8.62 -3.84
C LYS A 215 -51.61 -7.85 -4.85
N LEU A 216 -52.30 -8.54 -5.76
CA LEU A 216 -53.20 -7.90 -6.72
C LEU A 216 -54.31 -7.12 -6.02
N ALA A 217 -54.94 -7.69 -4.99
CA ALA A 217 -55.98 -7.03 -4.21
C ALA A 217 -55.48 -5.70 -3.60
N ARG A 218 -54.23 -5.64 -3.14
CA ARG A 218 -53.64 -4.39 -2.66
C ARG A 218 -53.41 -3.38 -3.78
N VAL A 219 -52.98 -3.83 -4.96
CA VAL A 219 -52.77 -2.95 -6.13
C VAL A 219 -54.08 -2.37 -6.65
N THR A 220 -55.17 -3.13 -6.61
CA THR A 220 -56.50 -2.71 -7.10
C THR A 220 -57.41 -2.15 -6.01
N ASP A 221 -56.89 -1.93 -4.79
CA ASP A 221 -57.67 -1.50 -3.61
C ASP A 221 -58.96 -2.33 -3.37
N ALA A 222 -58.84 -3.64 -3.55
CA ALA A 222 -59.94 -4.58 -3.41
C ALA A 222 -60.20 -4.91 -1.93
N LEU A 223 -61.47 -5.15 -1.59
CA LEU A 223 -61.92 -5.41 -0.23
C LEU A 223 -61.25 -6.63 0.39
N SER A 224 -61.14 -7.73 -0.36
CA SER A 224 -60.60 -8.98 0.15
C SER A 224 -60.25 -9.98 -0.96
N VAL A 225 -59.74 -11.15 -0.57
CA VAL A 225 -59.57 -12.31 -1.44
C VAL A 225 -60.34 -13.50 -0.88
N TYR A 226 -60.95 -14.30 -1.75
CA TYR A 226 -61.73 -15.45 -1.35
C TYR A 226 -61.24 -16.73 -2.02
N ARG A 227 -61.07 -17.80 -1.22
CA ARG A 227 -60.74 -19.13 -1.72
C ARG A 227 -62.03 -19.88 -2.04
N VAL A 228 -62.18 -20.23 -3.31
CA VAL A 228 -63.34 -20.95 -3.85
C VAL A 228 -63.39 -22.36 -3.29
N ARG A 229 -64.57 -22.75 -2.80
CA ARG A 229 -64.87 -24.08 -2.28
C ARG A 229 -65.59 -24.91 -3.34
N GLU A 230 -65.70 -26.21 -3.09
CA GLU A 230 -66.52 -27.09 -3.93
C GLU A 230 -67.97 -26.60 -3.95
N ARG A 231 -68.57 -26.56 -5.14
CA ARG A 231 -69.94 -26.08 -5.41
C ARG A 231 -70.18 -24.59 -5.20
N ASP A 232 -69.14 -23.78 -5.00
CA ASP A 232 -69.28 -22.32 -5.06
C ASP A 232 -69.58 -21.87 -6.51
N ASN A 233 -70.39 -20.82 -6.66
CA ASN A 233 -70.59 -20.10 -7.91
C ASN A 233 -70.46 -18.59 -7.69
N LEU A 234 -70.22 -17.82 -8.76
CA LEU A 234 -70.00 -16.37 -8.64
C LEU A 234 -71.19 -15.64 -8.01
N GLY A 235 -72.42 -16.10 -8.24
CA GLY A 235 -73.63 -15.54 -7.62
C GLY A 235 -73.67 -15.73 -6.10
N LEU A 236 -73.35 -16.93 -5.61
CA LEU A 236 -73.29 -17.26 -4.18
C LEU A 236 -72.19 -16.47 -3.48
N ILE A 237 -71.01 -16.37 -4.10
CA ILE A 237 -69.90 -15.58 -3.59
C ILE A 237 -70.29 -14.10 -3.56
N SER A 238 -70.86 -13.59 -4.65
CA SER A 238 -71.33 -12.21 -4.76
C SER A 238 -72.38 -11.87 -3.71
N ASN A 239 -73.34 -12.76 -3.45
CA ASN A 239 -74.32 -12.59 -2.39
C ASN A 239 -73.70 -12.56 -0.99
N ARG A 240 -72.67 -13.37 -0.75
CA ARG A 240 -71.98 -13.43 0.55
C ARG A 240 -71.23 -12.14 0.88
N PHE A 241 -70.56 -11.54 -0.11
CA PHE A 241 -69.72 -10.36 0.10
C PHE A 241 -70.47 -9.04 -0.12
N TYR A 242 -71.35 -8.98 -1.12
CA TYR A 242 -72.08 -7.75 -1.48
C TYR A 242 -73.56 -7.75 -1.08
N GLY A 243 -74.08 -8.85 -0.54
CA GLY A 243 -75.51 -9.00 -0.24
C GLY A 243 -76.41 -9.06 -1.48
N ASN A 244 -75.84 -9.16 -2.68
CA ASN A 244 -76.59 -9.15 -3.93
C ASN A 244 -75.94 -10.06 -4.98
N SER A 245 -76.58 -11.18 -5.28
CA SER A 245 -76.13 -12.14 -6.29
C SER A 245 -75.92 -11.53 -7.68
N ASN A 246 -76.63 -10.46 -8.04
CA ASN A 246 -76.53 -9.82 -9.36
C ASN A 246 -75.19 -9.09 -9.58
N GLN A 247 -74.39 -8.88 -8.52
CA GLN A 247 -73.05 -8.30 -8.64
C GLN A 247 -71.99 -9.32 -9.11
N TRP A 248 -72.40 -10.54 -9.49
CA TRP A 248 -71.50 -11.56 -10.04
C TRP A 248 -70.72 -11.07 -11.27
N ARG A 249 -71.30 -10.15 -12.07
CA ARG A 249 -70.63 -9.58 -13.26
C ARG A 249 -69.43 -8.71 -12.88
N ARG A 250 -69.54 -7.91 -11.81
CA ARG A 250 -68.43 -7.11 -11.28
C ARG A 250 -67.31 -8.02 -10.78
N LEU A 251 -67.68 -9.08 -10.05
CA LEU A 251 -66.73 -10.08 -9.56
C LEU A 251 -66.02 -10.81 -10.72
N PHE A 252 -66.76 -11.19 -11.75
CA PHE A 252 -66.20 -11.80 -12.96
C PHE A 252 -65.24 -10.84 -13.66
N GLN A 253 -65.63 -9.57 -13.85
CA GLN A 253 -64.82 -8.57 -14.54
C GLN A 253 -63.47 -8.32 -13.86
N ALA A 254 -63.44 -8.29 -12.53
CA ALA A 254 -62.20 -8.11 -11.78
C ALA A 254 -61.27 -9.34 -11.78
N ASN A 255 -61.80 -10.52 -12.13
CA ASN A 255 -61.05 -11.78 -12.14
C ASN A 255 -60.86 -12.35 -13.55
N ARG A 256 -61.00 -11.52 -14.60
CA ARG A 256 -60.86 -11.95 -16.01
C ARG A 256 -59.49 -12.49 -16.36
N HIS A 257 -58.46 -12.14 -15.58
CA HIS A 257 -57.12 -12.69 -15.72
C HIS A 257 -57.02 -14.17 -15.31
N LEU A 258 -58.00 -14.69 -14.56
CA LEU A 258 -58.08 -16.11 -14.21
C LEU A 258 -59.25 -16.83 -14.89
N LEU A 259 -60.34 -16.12 -15.13
CA LEU A 259 -61.62 -16.67 -15.57
C LEU A 259 -61.94 -16.22 -17.00
N ASP A 260 -61.87 -17.16 -17.94
CA ASP A 260 -62.37 -16.95 -19.30
C ASP A 260 -63.90 -16.94 -19.32
N ASN A 261 -64.51 -17.81 -18.51
CA ASN A 261 -65.95 -18.00 -18.41
C ASN A 261 -66.43 -17.88 -16.94
N PRO A 262 -67.62 -17.32 -16.69
CA PRO A 262 -68.13 -17.09 -15.34
C PRO A 262 -68.42 -18.38 -14.55
N ASP A 263 -68.69 -19.48 -15.25
CA ASP A 263 -69.02 -20.78 -14.64
C ASP A 263 -67.79 -21.68 -14.41
N GLN A 264 -66.59 -21.24 -14.79
CA GLN A 264 -65.35 -22.02 -14.69
C GLN A 264 -64.59 -21.78 -13.38
N LEU A 265 -65.24 -22.03 -12.26
CA LEU A 265 -64.60 -21.96 -10.95
C LEU A 265 -63.94 -23.29 -10.58
N THR A 266 -62.65 -23.25 -10.27
CA THR A 266 -61.87 -24.42 -9.83
C THR A 266 -61.76 -24.43 -8.30
N PRO A 267 -62.20 -25.49 -7.60
CA PRO A 267 -62.06 -25.57 -6.16
C PRO A 267 -60.59 -25.42 -5.71
N GLY A 268 -60.33 -24.51 -4.77
CA GLY A 268 -58.99 -24.18 -4.30
C GLY A 268 -58.38 -22.93 -4.96
N MET A 269 -58.94 -22.41 -6.07
CA MET A 269 -58.51 -21.12 -6.62
C MET A 269 -58.84 -19.99 -5.63
N THR A 270 -58.00 -18.96 -5.60
CA THR A 270 -58.30 -17.71 -4.88
C THR A 270 -58.67 -16.63 -5.89
N ILE A 271 -59.73 -15.86 -5.62
CA ILE A 271 -60.20 -14.75 -6.45
C ILE A 271 -60.23 -13.45 -5.65
N VAL A 272 -60.10 -12.31 -6.33
CA VAL A 272 -60.21 -10.96 -5.75
C VAL A 272 -61.67 -10.56 -5.61
N ILE A 273 -62.02 -9.91 -4.49
CA ILE A 273 -63.32 -9.31 -4.22
C ILE A 273 -63.15 -7.78 -4.26
N PRO A 274 -63.55 -7.10 -5.36
CA PRO A 274 -63.50 -5.65 -5.51
C PRO A 274 -64.38 -4.83 -4.54
#